data_AF-K3W843-F1
#
_entry.id   AF-K3W843-F1
#
_cell.length_a   1.000
_cell.length_b   1.000
_cell.length_c   1.000
_cell.angle_alpha   90.00
_cell.angle_beta   90.00
_cell.angle_gamma   90.00
#
_symmetry.space_group_name_H-M   'P 1'
#
loop_
_entity.id
_entity.type
_entity.pdbx_description
1 polymer ?
#
loop_
_entity_poly.entity_id
_entity_poly.type
_entity_poly.pdbx_seq_one_letter_code
_entity_poly.pdbx_strand_id
1 'polypeptide(L)'
;MRITATRTLLQRTPLHRFLHHGGGSVTPSVIVNERIALWSLLPNPDQADCAAQDQTMVDTMLPHRPPFARLFLPMDGPMGVKTEDLWFHDDDHPRQHQRWAAALSNSPSRGFFALSLLTANSAPHAMGLKRDDLQQKPLNAPIATRLLLSNAHINLWDFHVAPQETCPLHEHLLPYVFINRTSGCTRNLDANLQPTGATDFNAGDARFVDPTTQETCCIHAFQNIGTDVIQQYVIEFKT
;
A
#
# COMPACT_ATOMS: atom_id res chain seq x y z
N MET A 1 9.04 -22.22 -44.60
CA MET A 1 7.93 -21.66 -43.80
C MET A 1 8.53 -20.98 -42.58
N ARG A 2 8.71 -19.66 -42.61
CA ARG A 2 9.31 -18.88 -41.51
C ARG A 2 8.17 -18.20 -40.75
N ILE A 3 8.03 -18.49 -39.46
CA ILE A 3 7.08 -17.84 -38.57
C ILE A 3 7.82 -16.70 -37.88
N THR A 4 7.50 -15.47 -38.26
CA THR A 4 7.99 -14.25 -37.63
C THR A 4 7.10 -13.97 -36.42
N ALA A 5 7.63 -14.08 -35.21
CA ALA A 5 6.92 -13.71 -33.99
C ALA A 5 6.99 -12.19 -33.80
N THR A 6 5.84 -11.52 -33.93
CA THR A 6 5.67 -10.09 -33.67
C THR A 6 5.73 -9.86 -32.15
N ARG A 7 6.82 -9.25 -31.69
CA ARG A 7 7.02 -8.87 -30.28
C ARG A 7 6.28 -7.56 -30.04
N THR A 8 5.08 -7.63 -29.48
CA THR A 8 4.33 -6.44 -29.03
C THR A 8 5.07 -5.82 -27.85
N LEU A 9 5.69 -4.65 -28.05
CA LEU A 9 6.20 -3.82 -26.97
C LEU A 9 5.01 -3.32 -26.13
N LEU A 10 4.84 -3.88 -24.93
CA LEU A 10 4.12 -3.19 -23.87
C LEU A 10 4.98 -1.99 -23.45
N GLN A 11 4.54 -0.80 -23.82
CA GLN A 11 5.12 0.45 -23.33
C GLN A 11 5.04 0.46 -21.80
N ARG A 12 6.20 0.58 -21.15
CA ARG A 12 6.30 0.81 -19.72
C ARG A 12 5.76 2.22 -19.44
N THR A 13 4.59 2.32 -18.83
CA THR A 13 4.04 3.59 -18.36
C THR A 13 4.91 4.10 -17.20
N PRO A 14 5.38 5.36 -17.21
CA PRO A 14 6.13 5.91 -16.09
C PRO A 14 5.24 6.02 -14.85
N LEU A 15 5.84 5.82 -13.68
CA LEU A 15 5.25 6.09 -12.36
C LEU A 15 4.68 7.51 -12.33
N HIS A 16 3.35 7.64 -12.39
CA HIS A 16 2.68 8.93 -12.26
C HIS A 16 2.77 9.43 -10.82
N ARG A 17 3.70 10.36 -10.60
CA ARG A 17 3.71 11.25 -9.43
C ARG A 17 2.67 12.33 -9.68
N PHE A 18 1.48 12.23 -9.09
CA PHE A 18 0.54 13.34 -9.08
C PHE A 18 1.03 14.40 -8.09
N LEU A 19 1.43 15.56 -8.61
CA LEU A 19 1.68 16.76 -7.81
C LEU A 19 0.36 17.51 -7.67
N HIS A 20 -0.09 17.76 -6.44
CA HIS A 20 -1.23 18.65 -6.17
C HIS A 20 -0.78 20.10 -5.97
N HIS A 21 -1.54 21.03 -6.56
CA HIS A 21 -1.63 22.43 -6.15
C HIS A 21 -2.94 22.63 -5.36
N GLY A 22 -2.89 23.48 -4.33
CA GLY A 22 -3.85 23.53 -3.23
C GLY A 22 -5.29 23.85 -3.62
N GLY A 23 -6.23 23.28 -2.86
CA GLY A 23 -7.66 23.57 -2.91
C GLY A 23 -8.58 22.37 -2.68
N GLY A 24 -8.70 21.91 -1.44
CA GLY A 24 -9.93 21.34 -0.85
C GLY A 24 -10.62 20.09 -1.42
N SER A 25 -10.11 19.44 -2.47
CA SER A 25 -10.65 18.17 -2.97
C SER A 25 -9.63 17.05 -2.78
N VAL A 26 -9.95 16.05 -1.94
CA VAL A 26 -9.15 14.83 -1.82
C VAL A 26 -9.35 14.07 -3.12
N THR A 27 -8.38 14.13 -4.01
CA THR A 27 -8.43 13.31 -5.23
C THR A 27 -8.23 11.87 -4.79
N PRO A 28 -9.09 10.94 -5.22
CA PRO A 28 -8.94 9.56 -4.81
C PRO A 28 -7.59 9.04 -5.28
N SER A 29 -6.82 8.47 -4.35
CA SER A 29 -5.58 7.77 -4.71
C SER A 29 -5.96 6.57 -5.54
N VAL A 30 -5.34 6.39 -6.70
CA VAL A 30 -5.54 5.23 -7.58
C VAL A 30 -4.16 4.71 -7.98
N ILE A 31 -3.91 3.44 -7.69
CA ILE A 31 -2.73 2.71 -8.17
C ILE A 31 -3.24 1.47 -8.89
N VAL A 32 -2.82 1.26 -10.13
CA VAL A 32 -3.10 0.02 -10.86
C VAL A 32 -1.82 -0.41 -11.56
N ASN A 33 -1.35 -1.61 -11.27
CA ASN A 33 -0.25 -2.25 -11.97
C ASN A 33 -0.59 -3.72 -12.27
N GLU A 34 0.40 -4.52 -12.66
CA GLU A 34 0.18 -5.92 -13.00
C GLU A 34 -0.17 -6.82 -11.80
N ARG A 35 0.11 -6.39 -10.58
CA ARG A 35 -0.07 -7.18 -9.34
C ARG A 35 -1.23 -6.69 -8.49
N ILE A 36 -1.45 -5.38 -8.44
CA ILE A 36 -2.41 -4.77 -7.53
C ILE A 36 -3.23 -3.69 -8.22
N ALA A 37 -4.42 -3.50 -7.70
CA ALA A 37 -5.19 -2.27 -7.87
C ALA A 37 -5.57 -1.73 -6.48
N LEU A 38 -5.38 -0.45 -6.24
CA LEU A 38 -5.69 0.23 -4.99
C LEU A 38 -6.47 1.49 -5.32
N TRP A 39 -7.57 1.73 -4.61
CA TRP A 39 -8.23 3.02 -4.62
C TRP A 39 -8.79 3.41 -3.24
N SER A 40 -8.94 4.71 -3.02
CA SER A 40 -9.65 5.24 -1.87
C SER A 40 -11.15 5.38 -2.15
N LEU A 41 -11.97 4.84 -1.27
CA LEU A 41 -13.42 5.00 -1.20
C LEU A 41 -13.71 6.07 -0.14
N LEU A 42 -13.95 7.30 -0.61
CA LEU A 42 -14.28 8.41 0.28
C LEU A 42 -15.74 8.27 0.76
N PRO A 43 -16.05 8.74 1.97
CA PRO A 43 -17.38 8.63 2.53
C PRO A 43 -18.31 9.50 1.70
N ASN A 44 -19.26 8.85 1.02
CA ASN A 44 -20.47 9.52 0.59
C ASN A 44 -21.41 9.58 1.83
N PRO A 45 -22.15 10.67 2.08
CA PRO A 45 -23.24 10.68 3.07
C PRO A 45 -24.20 9.48 2.95
N ASP A 46 -24.25 8.79 1.80
CA ASP A 46 -24.91 7.50 1.65
C ASP A 46 -23.91 6.32 1.66
N GLN A 47 -23.82 5.59 2.78
CA GLN A 47 -22.90 4.45 2.96
C GLN A 47 -23.16 3.29 1.97
N ALA A 48 -24.39 3.17 1.44
CA ALA A 48 -24.71 2.19 0.40
C ALA A 48 -23.90 2.41 -0.89
N ASP A 49 -23.34 3.60 -1.06
CA ASP A 49 -22.59 3.99 -2.25
C ASP A 49 -21.15 3.48 -2.25
N CYS A 50 -20.48 3.26 -1.10
CA CYS A 50 -19.08 2.84 -1.11
C CYS A 50 -18.86 1.46 -1.79
N ALA A 51 -19.77 0.49 -1.55
CA ALA A 51 -19.69 -0.82 -2.20
C ALA A 51 -20.02 -0.74 -3.71
N ALA A 52 -20.95 0.13 -4.10
CA ALA A 52 -21.29 0.36 -5.50
C ALA A 52 -20.17 1.09 -6.26
N GLN A 53 -19.56 2.10 -5.63
CA GLN A 53 -18.37 2.79 -6.13
C GLN A 53 -17.21 1.82 -6.32
N ASP A 54 -16.98 0.97 -5.33
CA ASP A 54 -15.94 -0.05 -5.41
C ASP A 54 -16.17 -1.03 -6.57
N GLN A 55 -17.39 -1.57 -6.70
CA GLN A 55 -17.74 -2.41 -7.84
C GLN A 55 -17.56 -1.69 -9.17
N THR A 56 -17.99 -0.42 -9.25
CA THR A 56 -17.80 0.43 -10.44
C THR A 56 -16.33 0.57 -10.79
N MET A 57 -15.45 0.75 -9.79
CA MET A 57 -14.01 0.83 -9.99
C MET A 57 -13.44 -0.50 -10.47
N VAL A 58 -13.88 -1.65 -9.92
CA VAL A 58 -13.49 -2.98 -10.40
C VAL A 58 -13.91 -3.16 -11.86
N ASP A 59 -15.17 -2.91 -12.19
CA ASP A 59 -15.71 -3.12 -13.54
C ASP A 59 -15.03 -2.20 -14.56
N THR A 60 -14.72 -0.97 -14.17
CA THR A 60 -14.09 0.03 -15.05
C THR A 60 -12.59 -0.22 -15.22
N MET A 61 -11.87 -0.49 -14.14
CA MET A 61 -10.41 -0.57 -14.16
C MET A 61 -9.89 -1.99 -14.44
N LEU A 62 -10.70 -3.01 -14.15
CA LEU A 62 -10.32 -4.42 -14.21
C LEU A 62 -11.31 -5.27 -15.03
N PRO A 63 -11.81 -4.81 -16.20
CA PRO A 63 -12.94 -5.45 -16.91
C PRO A 63 -12.69 -6.91 -17.34
N HIS A 64 -11.43 -7.34 -17.37
CA HIS A 64 -11.02 -8.68 -17.80
C HIS A 64 -10.07 -9.36 -16.80
N ARG A 65 -9.98 -8.83 -15.58
CA ARG A 65 -9.03 -9.30 -14.56
C ARG A 65 -9.71 -9.22 -13.19
N PRO A 66 -10.63 -10.15 -12.88
CA PRO A 66 -11.21 -10.17 -11.55
C PRO A 66 -10.09 -10.24 -10.50
N PRO A 67 -10.20 -9.50 -9.39
CA PRO A 67 -9.29 -9.65 -8.27
C PRO A 67 -9.19 -11.11 -7.86
N PHE A 68 -8.02 -11.58 -7.44
CA PHE A 68 -7.86 -12.87 -6.78
C PHE A 68 -8.27 -12.79 -5.30
N ALA A 69 -7.89 -11.68 -4.67
CA ALA A 69 -8.19 -11.41 -3.28
C ALA A 69 -8.28 -9.91 -3.06
N ARG A 70 -8.93 -9.52 -1.98
CA ARG A 70 -9.22 -8.13 -1.66
C ARG A 70 -8.94 -7.84 -0.20
N LEU A 71 -8.41 -6.65 0.05
CA LEU A 71 -8.10 -6.12 1.36
C LEU A 71 -8.84 -4.79 1.55
N PHE A 72 -9.51 -4.66 2.68
CA PHE A 72 -10.29 -3.48 3.04
C PHE A 72 -9.69 -2.82 4.26
N LEU A 73 -9.37 -1.53 4.15
CA LEU A 73 -8.56 -0.82 5.14
C LEU A 73 -9.24 0.48 5.56
N PRO A 74 -9.77 0.59 6.79
CA PRO A 74 -10.39 1.83 7.27
C PRO A 74 -9.38 2.98 7.34
N MET A 75 -9.76 4.16 6.85
CA MET A 75 -8.88 5.34 6.81
C MET A 75 -8.44 5.80 8.21
N ASP A 76 -9.30 5.63 9.22
CA ASP A 76 -9.01 6.02 10.60
C ASP A 76 -8.23 4.95 11.40
N GLY A 77 -7.81 3.88 10.73
CA GLY A 77 -7.04 2.79 11.34
C GLY A 77 -7.88 1.54 11.64
N PRO A 78 -7.22 0.45 12.10
CA PRO A 78 -7.86 -0.86 12.25
C PRO A 78 -8.74 -0.99 13.51
N MET A 79 -8.96 0.10 14.26
CA MET A 79 -9.70 0.07 15.52
C MET A 79 -11.16 -0.37 15.29
N GLY A 80 -11.58 -1.43 15.98
CA GLY A 80 -12.96 -1.94 15.91
C GLY A 80 -13.25 -2.88 14.74
N VAL A 81 -12.29 -3.09 13.82
CA VAL A 81 -12.42 -4.07 12.74
C VAL A 81 -11.65 -5.34 13.12
N LYS A 82 -12.29 -6.50 12.98
CA LYS A 82 -11.62 -7.77 13.22
C LYS A 82 -10.68 -8.08 12.05
N THR A 83 -9.51 -8.64 12.34
CA THR A 83 -8.50 -8.93 11.32
C THR A 83 -9.04 -9.83 10.20
N GLU A 84 -9.88 -10.81 10.54
CA GLU A 84 -10.52 -11.71 9.58
C GLU A 84 -11.52 -11.03 8.64
N ASP A 85 -11.94 -9.80 8.95
CA ASP A 85 -12.83 -8.97 8.13
C ASP A 85 -12.03 -7.99 7.26
N LEU A 86 -10.70 -8.00 7.32
CA LEU A 86 -9.86 -7.18 6.44
C LEU A 86 -9.60 -7.88 5.10
N TRP A 87 -9.59 -9.21 5.04
CA TRP A 87 -9.17 -10.01 3.86
C TRP A 87 -10.26 -10.93 3.31
N PHE A 88 -10.39 -10.95 1.99
CA PHE A 88 -11.37 -11.77 1.27
C PHE A 88 -10.79 -12.42 0.02
N HIS A 89 -11.17 -13.65 -0.28
CA HIS A 89 -10.90 -14.30 -1.57
C HIS A 89 -12.05 -14.07 -2.54
N ASP A 90 -11.77 -13.93 -3.84
CA ASP A 90 -12.79 -13.58 -4.84
C ASP A 90 -13.85 -14.66 -5.05
N ASP A 91 -13.50 -15.91 -4.79
CA ASP A 91 -14.44 -17.05 -4.78
C ASP A 91 -15.62 -16.87 -3.79
N ASP A 92 -15.54 -15.90 -2.87
CA ASP A 92 -16.60 -15.53 -1.92
C ASP A 92 -17.48 -14.34 -2.35
N HIS A 93 -17.45 -13.92 -3.62
CA HIS A 93 -18.09 -12.70 -4.16
C HIS A 93 -19.46 -12.30 -3.55
N PRO A 94 -20.50 -13.16 -3.48
CA PRO A 94 -21.80 -12.76 -2.90
C PRO A 94 -21.73 -12.51 -1.38
N ARG A 95 -20.83 -13.20 -0.66
CA ARG A 95 -20.58 -12.97 0.76
C ARG A 95 -19.69 -11.76 0.99
N GLN A 96 -18.85 -11.38 0.03
CA GLN A 96 -18.04 -10.18 0.12
C GLN A 96 -18.91 -8.94 0.29
N HIS A 97 -19.87 -8.68 -0.61
CA HIS A 97 -20.72 -7.49 -0.48
C HIS A 97 -21.41 -7.37 0.88
N GLN A 98 -21.87 -8.48 1.45
CA GLN A 98 -22.46 -8.49 2.79
C GLN A 98 -21.45 -8.17 3.89
N ARG A 99 -20.23 -8.73 3.81
CA ARG A 99 -19.14 -8.45 4.77
C ARG A 99 -18.62 -7.03 4.62
N TRP A 100 -18.53 -6.51 3.40
CA TRP A 100 -18.21 -5.11 3.10
C TRP A 100 -19.27 -4.18 3.71
N ALA A 101 -20.55 -4.42 3.44
CA ALA A 101 -21.63 -3.64 4.04
C ALA A 101 -21.63 -3.69 5.57
N ALA A 102 -21.39 -4.87 6.16
CA ALA A 102 -21.29 -5.01 7.61
C ALA A 102 -20.08 -4.26 8.19
N ALA A 103 -18.92 -4.29 7.53
CA ALA A 103 -17.73 -3.54 7.95
C ALA A 103 -17.97 -2.02 7.86
N LEU A 104 -18.66 -1.56 6.81
CA LEU A 104 -19.08 -0.17 6.63
C LEU A 104 -20.03 0.28 7.74
N SER A 105 -21.07 -0.49 8.04
CA SER A 105 -22.08 -0.13 9.04
C SER A 105 -21.54 -0.09 10.48
N ASN A 106 -20.47 -0.81 10.77
CA ASN A 106 -19.88 -0.90 12.11
C ASN A 106 -18.72 0.07 12.34
N SER A 107 -18.31 0.84 11.32
CA SER A 107 -17.16 1.74 11.42
C SER A 107 -17.59 3.20 11.23
N PRO A 108 -17.25 4.12 12.15
CA PRO A 108 -17.55 5.56 12.01
C PRO A 108 -16.64 6.26 10.98
N SER A 109 -16.09 5.52 10.01
CA SER A 109 -14.88 5.92 9.31
C SER A 109 -15.06 7.06 8.31
N ARG A 110 -13.99 7.84 8.15
CA ARG A 110 -13.77 8.83 7.08
C ARG A 110 -13.53 8.21 5.70
N GLY A 111 -14.02 6.98 5.46
CA GLY A 111 -13.78 6.21 4.24
C GLY A 111 -12.79 5.06 4.42
N PHE A 112 -12.45 4.43 3.30
CA PHE A 112 -11.65 3.21 3.27
C PHE A 112 -10.70 3.19 2.09
N PHE A 113 -9.66 2.39 2.17
CA PHE A 113 -8.88 1.96 1.01
C PHE A 113 -9.30 0.55 0.63
N ALA A 114 -9.59 0.38 -0.66
CA ALA A 114 -9.86 -0.90 -1.28
C ALA A 114 -8.64 -1.33 -2.09
N LEU A 115 -8.02 -2.43 -1.68
CA LEU A 115 -6.86 -3.00 -2.35
C LEU A 115 -7.23 -4.38 -2.91
N SER A 116 -7.12 -4.53 -4.22
CA SER A 116 -7.32 -5.76 -4.96
C SER A 116 -5.97 -6.34 -5.37
N LEU A 117 -5.72 -7.61 -5.03
CA LEU A 117 -4.62 -8.39 -5.60
C LEU A 117 -5.11 -9.00 -6.90
N LEU A 118 -4.37 -8.82 -7.99
CA LEU A 118 -4.76 -9.27 -9.33
C LEU A 118 -4.18 -10.65 -9.69
N THR A 119 -3.16 -11.11 -8.96
CA THR A 119 -2.53 -12.40 -9.17
C THR A 119 -2.33 -13.13 -7.84
N ALA A 120 -2.56 -14.45 -7.85
CA ALA A 120 -2.26 -15.31 -6.70
C ALA A 120 -0.76 -15.56 -6.53
N ASN A 121 -0.02 -15.52 -7.64
CA ASN A 121 1.42 -15.77 -7.69
C ASN A 121 2.14 -14.45 -7.96
N SER A 122 2.96 -14.01 -7.02
CA SER A 122 4.08 -13.13 -7.36
C SER A 122 5.19 -14.07 -7.84
N ALA A 123 5.36 -14.25 -9.14
CA ALA A 123 6.48 -15.05 -9.64
C ALA A 123 7.77 -14.58 -8.92
N PRO A 124 8.57 -15.49 -8.36
CA PRO A 124 9.78 -15.09 -7.65
C PRO A 124 10.71 -14.43 -8.65
N HIS A 125 10.92 -13.12 -8.53
CA HIS A 125 12.10 -12.51 -9.13
C HIS A 125 13.29 -12.97 -8.28
N ALA A 126 14.02 -13.95 -8.81
CA ALA A 126 15.20 -14.51 -8.19
C ALA A 126 16.27 -13.42 -7.91
N MET A 127 16.61 -13.33 -6.62
CA MET A 127 17.79 -12.78 -5.95
C MET A 127 18.70 -11.75 -6.65
N GLY A 128 18.97 -10.67 -5.90
CA GLY A 128 20.33 -10.42 -5.40
C GLY A 128 20.87 -9.01 -5.63
N LEU A 129 20.51 -8.04 -4.78
CA LEU A 129 21.39 -6.89 -4.58
C LEU A 129 22.44 -7.25 -3.54
N LYS A 130 23.70 -7.06 -3.93
CA LYS A 130 24.87 -7.35 -3.10
C LYS A 130 24.89 -6.43 -1.88
N ARG A 131 25.02 -7.04 -0.72
CA ARG A 131 25.01 -6.46 0.63
C ARG A 131 26.31 -5.69 0.97
N ASP A 132 27.07 -5.28 -0.04
CA ASP A 132 28.53 -5.09 0.11
C ASP A 132 28.93 -3.77 0.81
N ASP A 133 28.01 -2.80 0.98
CA ASP A 133 28.37 -1.48 1.55
C ASP A 133 27.77 -1.14 2.93
N LEU A 134 26.92 -2.00 3.51
CA LEU A 134 26.36 -1.76 4.85
C LEU A 134 27.20 -2.49 5.91
N GLN A 135 28.14 -1.76 6.50
CA GLN A 135 28.86 -2.22 7.69
C GLN A 135 27.89 -2.67 8.79
N GLN A 136 27.69 -3.98 8.94
CA GLN A 136 27.29 -4.78 10.10
C GLN A 136 26.25 -4.23 11.11
N LYS A 137 25.48 -3.19 10.82
CA LYS A 137 24.36 -2.80 11.67
C LYS A 137 23.25 -3.84 11.50
N PRO A 138 22.71 -4.41 12.58
CA PRO A 138 21.59 -5.34 12.47
C PRO A 138 20.38 -4.59 11.91
N LEU A 139 20.01 -4.90 10.67
CA LEU A 139 18.78 -4.47 10.00
C LEU A 139 17.52 -5.17 10.58
N ASN A 140 17.60 -5.68 11.81
CA ASN A 140 16.54 -6.47 12.44
C ASN A 140 15.49 -5.59 13.11
N ALA A 141 15.44 -4.29 12.78
CA ALA A 141 14.44 -3.41 13.32
C ALA A 141 13.06 -3.78 12.77
N PRO A 142 11.99 -3.67 13.58
CA PRO A 142 10.63 -3.90 13.09
C PRO A 142 10.32 -2.96 11.92
N ILE A 143 9.76 -3.52 10.85
CA ILE A 143 9.30 -2.76 9.67
C ILE A 143 8.17 -1.80 10.04
N ALA A 144 7.38 -2.17 11.05
CA ALA A 144 6.24 -1.39 11.52
C ALA A 144 5.95 -1.66 13.01
N THR A 145 5.01 -0.89 13.56
CA THR A 145 4.68 -0.90 14.99
C THR A 145 3.90 -2.14 15.40
N ARG A 146 2.95 -2.60 14.58
CA ARG A 146 2.07 -3.73 14.90
C ARG A 146 1.69 -4.52 13.64
N LEU A 147 1.87 -5.84 13.65
CA LEU A 147 1.34 -6.74 12.63
C LEU A 147 -0.17 -6.91 12.84
N LEU A 148 -0.98 -6.59 11.83
CA LEU A 148 -2.43 -6.75 11.89
C LEU A 148 -2.87 -8.10 11.34
N LEU A 149 -2.36 -8.47 10.16
CA LEU A 149 -2.68 -9.71 9.45
C LEU A 149 -1.41 -10.29 8.84
N SER A 150 -1.27 -11.61 8.89
CA SER A 150 -0.26 -12.34 8.14
C SER A 150 -0.88 -13.62 7.60
N ASN A 151 -0.95 -13.75 6.29
CA ASN A 151 -1.47 -14.94 5.61
C ASN A 151 -0.47 -15.43 4.55
N ALA A 152 -0.87 -16.35 3.67
CA ALA A 152 0.01 -16.87 2.63
C ALA A 152 0.42 -15.81 1.58
N HIS A 153 -0.36 -14.75 1.41
CA HIS A 153 -0.20 -13.78 0.33
C HIS A 153 0.34 -12.43 0.78
N ILE A 154 0.09 -12.01 2.02
CA ILE A 154 0.50 -10.70 2.52
C ILE A 154 0.92 -10.71 3.99
N ASN A 155 1.71 -9.69 4.35
CA ASN A 155 1.71 -9.11 5.70
C ASN A 155 1.05 -7.72 5.62
N LEU A 156 0.11 -7.44 6.52
CA LEU A 156 -0.45 -6.11 6.73
C LEU A 156 -0.01 -5.60 8.09
N TRP A 157 0.61 -4.43 8.08
CA TRP A 157 1.11 -3.77 9.26
C TRP A 157 0.41 -2.44 9.51
N ASP A 158 0.29 -2.11 10.80
CA ASP A 158 -0.08 -0.81 11.32
C ASP A 158 1.19 -0.10 11.81
N PHE A 159 1.49 1.05 11.24
CA PHE A 159 2.74 1.75 11.47
C PHE A 159 2.52 3.16 12.01
N HIS A 160 3.18 3.47 13.12
CA HIS A 160 3.04 4.70 13.88
C HIS A 160 4.41 5.24 14.23
N VAL A 161 4.63 6.54 14.01
CA VAL A 161 5.85 7.25 14.44
C VAL A 161 5.42 8.56 15.10
N ALA A 162 5.67 8.72 16.41
CA ALA A 162 5.28 9.93 17.12
C ALA A 162 6.12 11.14 16.68
N PRO A 163 5.67 12.38 16.94
CA PRO A 163 6.45 13.57 16.65
C PRO A 163 7.87 13.49 17.21
N GLN A 164 8.86 13.86 16.41
CA GLN A 164 10.30 13.83 16.73
C GLN A 164 10.91 12.43 16.89
N GLU A 165 10.12 11.36 16.83
CA GLU A 165 10.63 9.98 16.85
C GLU A 165 11.18 9.56 15.48
N THR A 166 12.04 8.55 15.53
CA THR A 166 12.73 8.00 14.36
C THR A 166 12.24 6.58 14.08
N CYS A 167 11.81 6.35 12.84
CA CYS A 167 11.75 4.99 12.30
C CYS A 167 13.20 4.49 12.11
N PRO A 168 13.59 3.40 12.80
CA PRO A 168 14.95 2.87 12.71
C PRO A 168 15.29 2.40 11.30
N LEU A 169 16.58 2.25 11.02
CA LEU A 169 17.06 1.70 9.75
C LEU A 169 16.55 0.27 9.59
N HIS A 170 15.79 0.06 8.51
CA HIS A 170 15.20 -1.23 8.17
C HIS A 170 15.26 -1.46 6.66
N GLU A 171 15.00 -2.71 6.26
CA GLU A 171 15.03 -3.15 4.87
C GLU A 171 13.70 -3.80 4.50
N HIS A 172 13.11 -3.38 3.38
CA HIS A 172 12.00 -4.10 2.76
C HIS A 172 12.54 -5.17 1.80
N LEU A 173 12.25 -6.43 2.12
CA LEU A 173 12.65 -7.60 1.31
C LEU A 173 11.57 -8.04 0.32
N LEU A 174 10.35 -7.53 0.48
CA LEU A 174 9.18 -7.88 -0.33
C LEU A 174 8.66 -6.64 -1.05
N PRO A 175 8.06 -6.78 -2.25
CA PRO A 175 7.24 -5.72 -2.83
C PRO A 175 6.20 -5.29 -1.82
N TYR A 176 5.94 -4.00 -1.73
CA TYR A 176 5.02 -3.47 -0.75
C TYR A 176 4.30 -2.23 -1.25
N VAL A 177 3.16 -1.95 -0.64
CA VAL A 177 2.49 -0.66 -0.74
C VAL A 177 2.40 -0.06 0.66
N PHE A 178 2.62 1.23 0.76
CA PHE A 178 2.28 1.97 1.97
C PHE A 178 1.21 3.01 1.66
N ILE A 179 0.35 3.26 2.64
CA ILE A 179 -0.77 4.19 2.56
C ILE A 179 -0.72 5.11 3.77
N ASN A 180 -0.60 6.42 3.54
CA ASN A 180 -0.62 7.42 4.59
C ASN A 180 -2.05 7.63 5.09
N ARG A 181 -2.28 7.44 6.39
CA ARG A 181 -3.57 7.75 7.04
C ARG A 181 -3.62 9.15 7.61
N THR A 182 -2.47 9.70 8.00
CA THR A 182 -2.31 11.10 8.41
C THR A 182 -1.46 11.85 7.40
N SER A 183 -1.63 13.17 7.32
CA SER A 183 -0.67 14.05 6.63
C SER A 183 0.52 14.30 7.56
N GLY A 184 1.69 14.59 7.01
CA GLY A 184 2.86 14.83 7.83
C GLY A 184 4.09 15.23 7.04
N CYS A 185 5.20 15.35 7.78
CA CYS A 185 6.52 15.68 7.24
C CYS A 185 7.57 14.74 7.84
N THR A 186 8.31 14.06 6.96
CA THR A 186 9.41 13.17 7.35
C THR A 186 10.74 13.74 6.91
N ARG A 187 11.79 13.41 7.67
CA ARG A 187 13.18 13.67 7.31
C ARG A 187 13.89 12.35 7.07
N ASN A 188 14.33 12.12 5.84
CA ASN A 188 15.12 10.93 5.49
C ASN A 188 16.47 10.97 6.20
N LEU A 189 16.92 9.80 6.63
CA LEU A 189 18.23 9.58 7.23
C LEU A 189 19.04 8.62 6.34
N ASP A 190 20.34 8.89 6.17
CA ASP A 190 21.24 7.99 5.44
C ASP A 190 21.60 6.73 6.27
N ALA A 191 22.47 5.88 5.71
CA ALA A 191 22.96 4.67 6.39
C ALA A 191 23.72 4.96 7.72
N ASN A 192 24.25 6.18 7.87
CA ASN A 192 24.89 6.68 9.08
C ASN A 192 23.92 7.41 10.03
N LEU A 193 22.62 7.35 9.73
CA LEU A 193 21.54 8.04 10.43
C LEU A 193 21.66 9.57 10.41
N GLN A 194 22.35 10.13 9.42
CA GLN A 194 22.45 11.57 9.22
C GLN A 194 21.30 12.07 8.33
N PRO A 195 20.70 13.24 8.64
CA PRO A 195 19.68 13.86 7.80
C PRO A 195 20.13 14.13 6.37
N THR A 196 19.30 13.76 5.38
CA THR A 196 19.57 14.02 3.95
C THR A 196 18.53 14.88 3.26
N GLY A 197 17.27 14.89 3.73
CA GLY A 197 16.21 15.73 3.15
C GLY A 197 14.88 15.60 3.88
N ALA A 198 13.97 16.55 3.66
CA ALA A 198 12.61 16.51 4.17
C ALA A 198 11.61 16.19 3.05
N THR A 199 10.48 15.58 3.39
CA THR A 199 9.41 15.25 2.46
C THR A 199 8.06 15.37 3.15
N ASP A 200 7.21 16.23 2.59
CA ASP A 200 5.81 16.33 2.98
C ASP A 200 4.97 15.29 2.23
N PHE A 201 3.87 14.87 2.86
CA PHE A 201 2.87 13.99 2.27
C PHE A 201 1.50 14.26 2.87
N ASN A 202 0.46 13.85 2.14
CA ASN A 202 -0.92 14.00 2.56
C ASN A 202 -1.49 12.66 3.04
N ALA A 203 -2.48 12.73 3.93
CA ALA A 203 -3.39 11.63 4.19
C ALA A 203 -4.03 11.18 2.87
N GLY A 204 -4.12 9.87 2.66
CA GLY A 204 -4.60 9.27 1.42
C GLY A 204 -3.50 8.97 0.41
N ASP A 205 -2.33 9.62 0.48
CA ASP A 205 -1.23 9.32 -0.43
C ASP A 205 -0.78 7.86 -0.26
N ALA A 206 -0.66 7.14 -1.37
CA ALA A 206 -0.18 5.76 -1.40
C ALA A 206 0.93 5.58 -2.43
N ARG A 207 1.85 4.64 -2.18
CA ARG A 207 2.89 4.28 -3.15
C ARG A 207 3.19 2.79 -3.11
N PHE A 208 3.31 2.21 -4.30
CA PHE A 208 3.83 0.86 -4.50
C PHE A 208 5.33 0.91 -4.76
N VAL A 209 6.07 0.00 -4.13
CA VAL A 209 7.52 -0.13 -4.23
C VAL A 209 7.84 -1.61 -4.45
N ASP A 210 8.59 -1.91 -5.50
CA ASP A 210 9.13 -3.25 -5.77
C ASP A 210 10.65 -3.25 -5.58
N PRO A 211 11.17 -3.68 -4.41
CA PRO A 211 12.60 -3.73 -4.13
C PRO A 211 13.38 -4.60 -5.10
N THR A 212 12.73 -5.56 -5.79
CA THR A 212 13.41 -6.48 -6.72
C THR A 212 13.76 -5.83 -8.06
N THR A 213 13.14 -4.68 -8.37
CA THR A 213 13.32 -3.97 -9.64
C THR A 213 14.13 -2.68 -9.50
N GLN A 214 14.44 -2.26 -8.28
CA GLN A 214 15.22 -1.04 -8.03
C GLN A 214 16.71 -1.36 -7.99
N GLU A 215 17.52 -0.42 -8.48
CA GLU A 215 18.99 -0.52 -8.44
C GLU A 215 19.53 -0.36 -7.01
N THR A 216 18.77 0.28 -6.13
CA THR A 216 19.10 0.52 -4.72
C THR A 216 18.22 -0.30 -3.80
N CYS A 217 18.81 -0.97 -2.81
CA CYS A 217 18.04 -1.63 -1.75
C CYS A 217 17.07 -0.63 -1.09
N CYS A 218 15.86 -1.09 -0.77
CA CYS A 218 14.86 -0.32 -0.01
C CYS A 218 15.23 -0.28 1.48
N ILE A 219 16.45 0.20 1.76
CA ILE A 219 17.00 0.37 3.10
C ILE A 219 16.90 1.84 3.44
N HIS A 220 16.09 2.16 4.43
CA HIS A 220 15.90 3.54 4.85
C HIS A 220 15.60 3.66 6.34
N ALA A 221 15.84 4.87 6.83
CA ALA A 221 15.38 5.36 8.11
C ALA A 221 14.81 6.75 7.89
N PHE A 222 13.89 7.17 8.73
CA PHE A 222 13.38 8.53 8.68
C PHE A 222 12.95 9.00 10.07
N GLN A 223 12.96 10.31 10.27
CA GLN A 223 12.42 10.95 11.47
C GLN A 223 11.11 11.65 11.15
N ASN A 224 10.11 11.53 12.03
CA ASN A 224 8.93 12.38 11.99
C ASN A 224 9.32 13.78 12.49
N ILE A 225 9.37 14.77 11.60
CA ILE A 225 9.69 16.16 11.97
C ILE A 225 8.45 17.06 12.05
N GLY A 226 7.27 16.48 11.85
CA GLY A 226 5.98 17.14 12.04
C GLY A 226 5.55 17.22 13.51
N THR A 227 4.33 17.71 13.70
CA THR A 227 3.69 17.88 15.02
C THR A 227 2.70 16.77 15.37
N ASP A 228 2.27 15.99 14.38
CA ASP A 228 1.28 14.93 14.54
C ASP A 228 1.91 13.55 14.41
N VAL A 229 1.21 12.53 14.93
CA VAL A 229 1.63 11.13 14.76
C VAL A 229 1.50 10.74 13.28
N ILE A 230 2.57 10.23 12.70
CA ILE A 230 2.52 9.62 11.38
C ILE A 230 1.88 8.25 11.52
N GLN A 231 0.86 8.00 10.71
CA GLN A 231 0.13 6.74 10.70
C GLN A 231 0.08 6.20 9.27
N GLN A 232 0.50 4.95 9.09
CA GLN A 232 0.49 4.29 7.79
C GLN A 232 -0.04 2.87 7.91
N TYR A 233 -0.67 2.40 6.84
CA TYR A 233 -0.69 0.97 6.54
C TYR A 233 0.53 0.63 5.71
N VAL A 234 1.17 -0.50 6.00
CA VAL A 234 2.21 -1.09 5.15
C VAL A 234 1.77 -2.50 4.81
N ILE A 235 1.64 -2.79 3.51
CA ILE A 235 1.22 -4.10 3.01
C ILE A 235 2.35 -4.69 2.19
N GLU A 236 2.96 -5.75 2.69
CA GLU A 236 4.00 -6.50 2.00
C GLU A 236 3.38 -7.71 1.28
N PHE A 237 3.75 -7.91 0.02
CA PHE A 237 3.24 -8.97 -0.82
C PHE A 237 4.19 -10.17 -0.82
N LYS A 238 3.69 -11.31 -0.37
CA LYS A 238 4.39 -12.60 -0.37
C LYS A 238 4.24 -13.27 -1.73
N THR A 239 5.21 -14.14 -2.02
CA THR A 239 5.26 -14.96 -3.23
C THR A 239 4.35 -16.17 -3.14
#